data_AF-A0A0W1ACI5-F1
#
_entry.id   AF-A0A0W1ACI5-F1
#
_cell.length_a   1.000
_cell.length_b   1.000
_cell.length_c   1.000
_cell.angle_alpha   90.00
_cell.angle_beta   90.00
_cell.angle_gamma   90.00
#
_symmetry.space_group_name_H-M   'P 1'
#
loop_
_entity.id
_entity.type
_entity.pdbx_description
1 polymer ?
#
loop_
_entity_poly.entity_id
_entity_poly.type
_entity_poly.pdbx_seq_one_letter_code
_entity_poly.pdbx_strand_id
1 'polypeptide(L)'
;MLSKLPSFFPKELEKEPSEIQFLNLTKTAPEINELYRGFDNLQSVLFGLPTLLMGVFGKTYPEVVTMDEVMLHKLTNLSNDYHMVSMSENPQIAYDWGNGDYMTIDPTLFRPFCVNVHASYRRHNLNLPGKMEKELEHIALCVPYCCIKNIIMRGKIITNPFYLAISPSNHEAIQEFTAIYLQLVTLLRNKYTNKLSEPEEKISLRDFVTQYLRYYDRYGAENNPFKRTLQELTDQYAEYMEYFLRLTPQLSMTKSMREISLTDAENILANHFYTHSIDVSTHKAKTATTYLEDEWARPMFD
;
A
#
# COMPACT_ATOMS: atom_id res chain seq x y z
N MET A 1 18.55 -4.50 -39.97
CA MET A 1 18.62 -3.58 -38.82
C MET A 1 17.59 -4.03 -37.80
N LEU A 2 18.04 -4.63 -36.70
CA LEU A 2 17.19 -5.08 -35.60
C LEU A 2 16.99 -3.90 -34.64
N SER A 3 15.75 -3.46 -34.43
CA SER A 3 15.42 -2.45 -33.44
C SER A 3 15.61 -3.05 -32.03
N LYS A 4 16.70 -2.66 -31.38
CA LYS A 4 16.93 -2.88 -29.93
C LYS A 4 16.19 -1.79 -29.14
N LEU A 5 14.88 -1.95 -28.98
CA LEU A 5 14.14 -1.27 -27.90
C LEU A 5 13.84 -2.35 -26.85
N PRO A 6 14.14 -2.12 -25.56
CA PRO A 6 13.66 -2.99 -24.50
C PRO A 6 12.13 -3.01 -24.59
N SER A 7 11.55 -4.19 -24.74
CA SER A 7 10.10 -4.36 -24.68
C SER A 7 9.66 -4.16 -23.23
N PHE A 8 9.42 -2.90 -22.85
CA PHE A 8 8.89 -2.46 -21.56
C PHE A 8 7.45 -2.92 -21.31
N PHE A 9 6.78 -3.49 -22.33
CA PHE A 9 5.45 -4.06 -22.19
C PHE A 9 5.53 -5.58 -22.35
N PRO A 10 4.94 -6.36 -21.41
CA PRO A 10 4.96 -7.80 -21.51
C PRO A 10 4.28 -8.25 -22.80
N LYS A 11 4.96 -9.13 -23.53
CA LYS A 11 4.33 -9.97 -24.56
C LYS A 11 3.28 -10.81 -23.86
N GLU A 12 2.09 -10.92 -24.45
CA GLU A 12 1.03 -11.82 -23.99
C GLU A 12 1.62 -13.22 -23.79
N LEU A 13 1.83 -13.59 -22.53
CA LEU A 13 2.22 -14.94 -22.14
C LEU A 13 0.96 -15.78 -22.00
N GLU A 14 1.02 -16.97 -22.56
CA GLU A 14 0.01 -18.02 -22.44
C GLU A 14 -0.23 -18.34 -20.95
N LYS A 15 -1.47 -18.13 -20.50
CA LYS A 15 -2.01 -18.28 -19.13
C LYS A 15 -1.36 -17.38 -18.06
N GLU A 16 -2.10 -16.34 -17.71
CA GLU A 16 -1.81 -15.44 -16.58
C GLU A 16 -1.61 -16.26 -15.29
N PRO A 17 -0.49 -16.05 -14.55
CA PRO A 17 -0.34 -16.63 -13.22
C PRO A 17 -1.45 -16.13 -12.30
N SER A 18 -2.12 -17.04 -11.60
CA SER A 18 -3.18 -16.73 -10.62
C SER A 18 -2.66 -16.00 -9.37
N GLU A 19 -1.34 -15.82 -9.24
CA GLU A 19 -0.66 -15.30 -8.05
C GLU A 19 0.44 -14.30 -8.45
N ILE A 20 0.68 -13.33 -7.57
CA ILE A 20 1.79 -12.39 -7.71
C ILE A 20 3.08 -13.10 -7.33
N GLN A 21 4.05 -13.13 -8.24
CA GLN A 21 5.33 -13.79 -8.00
C GLN A 21 6.40 -12.75 -7.68
N PHE A 22 7.26 -13.03 -6.70
CA PHE A 22 8.44 -12.23 -6.42
C PHE A 22 9.68 -13.07 -6.68
N LEU A 23 10.42 -12.76 -7.74
CA LEU A 23 11.49 -13.60 -8.23
C LEU A 23 12.85 -13.02 -7.84
N ASN A 24 13.66 -13.84 -7.16
CA ASN A 24 15.02 -13.48 -6.75
C ASN A 24 15.11 -12.19 -5.91
N LEU A 25 14.05 -11.82 -5.19
CA LEU A 25 14.02 -10.66 -4.29
C LEU A 25 14.17 -11.07 -2.84
N THR A 26 14.78 -10.20 -2.03
CA THR A 26 14.88 -10.40 -0.59
C THR A 26 13.66 -9.76 0.10
N LYS A 27 12.90 -10.56 0.81
CA LYS A 27 11.72 -10.10 1.57
C LYS A 27 12.11 -9.37 2.85
N THR A 28 11.20 -8.55 3.36
CA THR A 28 11.33 -7.95 4.69
C THR A 28 11.48 -9.04 5.75
N ALA A 29 12.52 -8.93 6.57
CA ALA A 29 12.87 -9.96 7.54
C ALA A 29 11.89 -9.96 8.74
N PRO A 30 11.70 -11.10 9.43
CA PRO A 30 10.81 -11.19 10.59
C PRO A 30 11.16 -10.27 11.76
N GLU A 31 12.43 -9.90 11.87
CA GLU A 31 12.96 -9.02 12.93
C GLU A 31 12.53 -7.56 12.74
N ILE A 32 12.12 -7.19 11.52
CA ILE A 32 11.56 -5.87 11.23
C ILE A 32 10.10 -5.86 11.66
N ASN A 33 9.85 -5.27 12.82
CA ASN A 33 8.53 -5.20 13.46
C ASN A 33 7.77 -3.91 13.16
N GLU A 34 8.48 -2.86 12.77
CA GLU A 34 7.88 -1.57 12.42
C GLU A 34 8.55 -1.01 11.17
N LEU A 35 7.73 -0.42 10.32
CA LEU A 35 8.12 0.38 9.17
C LEU A 35 7.42 1.74 9.26
N TYR A 36 8.00 2.76 8.65
CA TYR A 36 7.51 4.13 8.73
C TYR A 36 7.31 4.72 7.34
N ARG A 37 6.29 5.57 7.19
CA ARG A 37 6.01 6.26 5.94
C ARG A 37 5.42 7.64 6.18
N GLY A 38 5.99 8.67 5.58
CA GLY A 38 5.39 10.00 5.48
C GLY A 38 5.19 10.41 4.02
N PHE A 39 4.22 11.31 3.78
CA PHE A 39 3.97 11.91 2.45
C PHE A 39 3.08 13.18 2.59
N ASP A 40 3.22 14.12 1.64
CA ASP A 40 2.69 15.50 1.70
C ASP A 40 1.17 15.68 1.81
N ASN A 41 0.37 14.60 1.77
CA ASN A 41 -1.09 14.64 1.84
C ASN A 41 -1.67 13.63 2.84
N LEU A 42 -0.87 13.17 3.79
CA LEU A 42 -1.22 12.08 4.70
C LEU A 42 -2.60 12.27 5.37
N GLN A 43 -2.91 13.49 5.85
CA GLN A 43 -4.21 13.82 6.42
C GLN A 43 -5.39 13.63 5.44
N SER A 44 -5.22 14.05 4.19
CA SER A 44 -6.27 13.99 3.16
C SER A 44 -6.50 12.58 2.61
N VAL A 45 -5.58 11.65 2.89
CA VAL A 45 -5.61 10.27 2.39
C VAL A 45 -6.05 9.30 3.49
N LEU A 46 -5.36 9.29 4.63
CA LEU A 46 -5.50 8.19 5.61
C LEU A 46 -6.86 8.13 6.30
N PHE A 47 -7.58 9.25 6.43
CA PHE A 47 -8.83 9.29 7.19
C PHE A 47 -10.07 9.11 6.31
N GLY A 48 -9.92 8.76 5.04
CA GLY A 48 -11.04 8.46 4.16
C GLY A 48 -11.57 7.03 4.35
N LEU A 49 -12.89 6.85 4.31
CA LEU A 49 -13.52 5.52 4.32
C LEU A 49 -12.96 4.58 3.23
N PRO A 50 -12.69 5.01 1.97
CA PRO A 50 -12.03 4.16 0.99
C PRO A 50 -10.66 3.64 1.44
N THR A 51 -9.84 4.51 2.02
CA THR A 51 -8.48 4.17 2.48
C THR A 51 -8.51 3.27 3.71
N LEU A 52 -9.51 3.42 4.57
CA LEU A 52 -9.74 2.50 5.69
C LEU A 52 -9.99 1.05 5.24
N LEU A 53 -10.62 0.88 4.07
CA LEU A 53 -10.96 -0.44 3.53
C LEU A 53 -9.89 -1.00 2.58
N MET A 54 -9.18 -0.14 1.83
CA MET A 54 -8.24 -0.56 0.80
C MET A 54 -6.77 -0.28 1.12
N GLY A 55 -6.49 0.53 2.14
CA GLY A 55 -5.13 0.92 2.49
C GLY A 55 -4.50 1.95 1.55
N VAL A 56 -3.19 2.06 1.63
CA VAL A 56 -2.36 2.92 0.78
C VAL A 56 -1.76 2.07 -0.33
N PHE A 57 -1.79 2.53 -1.57
CA PHE A 57 -1.44 1.68 -2.71
C PHE A 57 -0.99 2.51 -3.93
N GLY A 58 -0.28 1.86 -4.85
CA GLY A 58 0.24 2.46 -6.08
C GLY A 58 -0.68 2.32 -7.30
N LYS A 59 -0.19 2.64 -8.50
CA LYS A 59 -0.94 2.49 -9.76
C LYS A 59 -0.51 1.29 -10.62
N THR A 60 0.59 0.64 -10.27
CA THR A 60 1.15 -0.46 -11.05
C THR A 60 1.07 -1.77 -10.26
N TYR A 61 0.46 -2.81 -10.85
CA TYR A 61 0.31 -4.12 -10.20
C TYR A 61 0.83 -5.22 -11.12
N PRO A 62 2.16 -5.36 -11.25
CA PRO A 62 2.73 -6.41 -12.08
C PRO A 62 2.37 -7.80 -11.54
N GLU A 63 2.33 -8.78 -12.43
CA GLU A 63 2.16 -10.20 -12.06
C GLU A 63 3.44 -10.79 -11.49
N VAL A 64 4.58 -10.32 -11.98
CA VAL A 64 5.91 -10.74 -11.57
C VAL A 64 6.68 -9.51 -11.12
N VAL A 65 7.18 -9.54 -9.89
CA VAL A 65 8.04 -8.52 -9.32
C VAL A 65 9.47 -9.06 -9.30
N THR A 66 10.34 -8.41 -10.05
CA THR A 66 11.76 -8.69 -10.15
C THR A 66 12.57 -7.46 -9.74
N MET A 67 13.89 -7.52 -9.85
CA MET A 67 14.72 -6.33 -9.65
C MET A 67 14.41 -5.21 -10.63
N ASP A 68 13.88 -5.49 -11.82
CA ASP A 68 13.52 -4.44 -12.78
C ASP A 68 12.42 -3.53 -12.21
N GLU A 69 11.39 -4.12 -11.57
CA GLU A 69 10.35 -3.35 -10.89
C GLU A 69 10.88 -2.59 -9.67
N VAL A 70 11.81 -3.17 -8.92
CA VAL A 70 12.46 -2.51 -7.77
C VAL A 70 13.30 -1.32 -8.24
N MET A 71 14.12 -1.49 -9.28
CA MET A 71 14.92 -0.41 -9.86
C MET A 71 14.03 0.66 -10.47
N LEU A 72 12.97 0.28 -11.19
CA LEU A 72 12.01 1.22 -11.76
C LEU A 72 11.40 2.10 -10.67
N HIS A 73 10.92 1.51 -9.58
CA HIS A 73 10.41 2.24 -8.42
C HIS A 73 11.43 3.26 -7.87
N LYS A 74 12.72 2.89 -7.81
CA LYS A 74 13.78 3.80 -7.33
C LYS A 74 14.14 4.92 -8.30
N LEU A 75 14.09 4.66 -9.60
CA LEU A 75 14.63 5.54 -10.63
C LEU A 75 13.58 6.47 -11.23
N THR A 76 12.29 6.14 -11.09
CA THR A 76 11.23 7.02 -11.55
C THR A 76 11.07 8.18 -10.59
N ASN A 77 11.42 9.39 -11.02
CA ASN A 77 10.99 10.66 -10.42
C ASN A 77 9.46 10.91 -10.54
N LEU A 78 8.69 9.87 -10.90
CA LEU A 78 7.23 9.92 -10.90
C LEU A 78 6.80 9.91 -9.43
N SER A 79 6.28 11.05 -8.98
CA SER A 79 5.83 11.30 -7.61
C SER A 79 4.91 10.20 -7.08
N ASN A 80 5.04 9.90 -5.78
CA ASN A 80 4.02 9.26 -4.93
C ASN A 80 3.61 7.83 -5.32
N ASP A 81 4.46 6.85 -5.02
CA ASP A 81 4.13 5.41 -5.05
C ASP A 81 3.54 4.90 -6.37
N TYR A 82 3.90 5.52 -7.50
CA TYR A 82 3.31 5.14 -8.78
C TYR A 82 3.46 3.64 -9.06
N HIS A 83 4.61 3.06 -8.66
CA HIS A 83 4.91 1.64 -8.81
C HIS A 83 4.62 0.83 -7.55
N MET A 84 5.18 1.23 -6.40
CA MET A 84 5.00 0.54 -5.13
C MET A 84 4.99 1.53 -3.97
N VAL A 85 4.42 1.14 -2.84
CA VAL A 85 4.38 1.94 -1.62
C VAL A 85 5.71 1.84 -0.90
N SER A 86 6.41 2.96 -0.81
CA SER A 86 7.69 3.08 -0.11
C SER A 86 7.52 3.22 1.41
N MET A 87 8.35 2.53 2.18
CA MET A 87 8.42 2.63 3.64
C MET A 87 9.89 2.55 4.06
N SER A 88 10.20 3.04 5.26
CA SER A 88 11.57 3.06 5.81
C SER A 88 11.61 2.35 7.16
N GLU A 89 12.73 1.68 7.49
CA GLU A 89 13.03 1.28 8.87
C GLU A 89 13.33 2.49 9.78
N ASN A 90 13.65 3.65 9.20
CA ASN A 90 14.06 4.86 9.91
C ASN A 90 12.90 5.88 10.00
N PRO A 91 12.36 6.16 11.20
CA PRO A 91 11.26 7.11 11.35
C PRO A 91 11.65 8.55 11.00
N GLN A 92 12.93 8.92 11.08
CA GLN A 92 13.39 10.25 10.65
C GLN A 92 13.26 10.43 9.14
N ILE A 93 13.52 9.39 8.36
CA ILE A 93 13.34 9.42 6.90
C ILE A 93 11.86 9.61 6.57
N ALA A 94 10.97 8.88 7.25
CA ALA A 94 9.53 9.05 7.08
C ALA A 94 9.04 10.44 7.51
N TYR A 95 9.56 10.99 8.61
CA TYR A 95 9.31 12.36 9.04
C TYR A 95 9.71 13.37 7.95
N ASP A 96 10.89 13.22 7.36
CA ASP A 96 11.40 14.09 6.31
C ASP A 96 10.55 13.97 5.03
N TRP A 97 10.15 12.75 4.64
CA TRP A 97 9.26 12.51 3.48
C TRP A 97 7.87 13.10 3.65
N GLY A 98 7.36 13.15 4.88
CA GLY A 98 6.02 13.65 5.18
C GLY A 98 5.97 15.06 5.76
N ASN A 99 7.08 15.81 5.70
CA ASN A 99 7.17 17.16 6.25
C ASN A 99 6.68 17.25 7.72
N GLY A 100 6.99 16.22 8.51
CA GLY A 100 6.64 16.11 9.92
C GLY A 100 5.47 15.17 10.25
N ASP A 101 4.71 14.74 9.25
CA ASP A 101 3.59 13.82 9.41
C ASP A 101 3.93 12.45 8.84
N TYR A 102 3.75 11.38 9.62
CA TYR A 102 4.07 10.02 9.17
C TYR A 102 3.25 8.96 9.90
N MET A 103 3.18 7.76 9.33
CA MET A 103 2.54 6.60 9.94
C MET A 103 3.54 5.54 10.35
N THR A 104 3.23 4.84 11.44
CA THR A 104 3.92 3.61 11.89
C THR A 104 3.13 2.41 11.40
N ILE A 105 3.80 1.45 10.77
CA ILE A 105 3.22 0.32 10.06
C ILE A 105 3.79 -0.98 10.62
N ASP A 106 2.92 -1.91 10.99
CA ASP A 106 3.26 -3.28 11.35
C ASP A 106 3.25 -4.16 10.08
N PRO A 107 4.40 -4.68 9.62
CA PRO A 107 4.46 -5.45 8.39
C PRO A 107 3.87 -6.86 8.50
N THR A 108 3.51 -7.35 9.69
CA THR A 108 3.24 -8.77 9.96
C THR A 108 2.30 -9.42 8.95
N LEU A 109 1.18 -8.77 8.63
CA LEU A 109 0.15 -9.33 7.75
C LEU A 109 0.49 -9.29 6.25
N PHE A 110 1.34 -8.37 5.81
CA PHE A 110 1.69 -8.22 4.40
C PHE A 110 3.19 -8.45 4.12
N ARG A 111 3.96 -8.90 5.12
CA ARG A 111 5.39 -9.21 5.01
C ARG A 111 5.74 -10.09 3.80
N PRO A 112 4.95 -11.14 3.46
CA PRO A 112 5.20 -11.92 2.23
C PRO A 112 5.20 -11.10 0.94
N PHE A 113 4.53 -9.94 0.94
CA PHE A 113 4.39 -9.02 -0.20
C PHE A 113 5.26 -7.76 -0.07
N CYS A 114 6.16 -7.74 0.93
CA CYS A 114 7.05 -6.62 1.21
C CYS A 114 8.51 -7.00 0.89
N VAL A 115 9.20 -6.16 0.13
CA VAL A 115 10.56 -6.36 -0.35
C VAL A 115 11.50 -5.43 0.40
N ASN A 116 12.61 -5.96 0.93
CA ASN A 116 13.71 -5.15 1.42
C ASN A 116 14.56 -4.73 0.21
N VAL A 117 14.55 -3.45 -0.11
CA VAL A 117 15.23 -2.92 -1.31
C VAL A 117 16.73 -3.14 -1.19
N HIS A 118 17.31 -2.79 -0.04
CA HIS A 118 18.76 -2.82 0.18
C HIS A 118 19.32 -4.25 0.16
N ALA A 119 18.60 -5.19 0.78
CA ALA A 119 18.98 -6.60 0.75
C ALA A 119 18.79 -7.22 -0.64
N SER A 120 17.85 -6.70 -1.43
CA SER A 120 17.69 -7.14 -2.82
C SER A 120 18.81 -6.59 -3.71
N TYR A 121 19.17 -5.31 -3.63
CA TYR A 121 20.32 -4.74 -4.35
C TYR A 121 21.62 -5.51 -4.03
N ARG A 122 21.90 -5.77 -2.75
CA ARG A 122 23.07 -6.55 -2.33
C ARG A 122 23.08 -7.97 -2.90
N ARG A 123 21.92 -8.64 -2.93
CA ARG A 123 21.79 -10.00 -3.51
C ARG A 123 22.15 -10.04 -4.99
N HIS A 124 21.93 -8.93 -5.71
CA HIS A 124 22.19 -8.81 -7.14
C HIS A 124 23.50 -8.10 -7.48
N ASN A 125 24.37 -7.84 -6.49
CA ASN A 125 25.62 -7.09 -6.65
C ASN A 125 25.41 -5.71 -7.30
N LEU A 126 24.29 -5.05 -6.99
CA LEU A 126 23.98 -3.70 -7.44
C LEU A 126 24.32 -2.68 -6.34
N ASN A 127 24.82 -1.52 -6.76
CA ASN A 127 25.06 -0.40 -5.86
C ASN A 127 23.79 0.43 -5.69
N LEU A 128 23.57 0.93 -4.46
CA LEU A 128 22.56 1.95 -4.21
C LEU A 128 23.21 3.33 -4.31
N PRO A 129 22.55 4.33 -4.94
CA PRO A 129 23.00 5.71 -4.84
C PRO A 129 23.11 6.14 -3.37
N GLY A 130 24.20 6.82 -2.98
CA GLY A 130 24.50 7.09 -1.56
C GLY A 130 23.44 7.89 -0.78
N LYS A 131 22.53 8.62 -1.46
CA LYS A 131 21.37 9.23 -0.80
C LYS A 131 20.31 8.20 -0.37
N MET A 132 20.17 7.12 -1.15
CA MET A 132 19.19 6.05 -0.92
C MET A 132 19.69 5.04 0.11
N GLU A 133 20.99 4.91 0.33
CA GLU A 133 21.55 4.02 1.37
C GLU A 133 21.03 4.33 2.78
N LYS A 134 20.67 5.59 3.05
CA LYS A 134 20.16 6.04 4.35
C LYS A 134 18.67 5.76 4.54
N GLU A 135 17.95 5.49 3.45
CA GLU A 135 16.50 5.33 3.48
C GLU A 135 16.07 4.02 4.13
N LEU A 136 16.94 2.99 4.14
CA LEU A 136 16.61 1.65 4.65
C LEU A 136 15.22 1.21 4.17
N GLU A 137 15.04 1.28 2.84
CA GLU A 137 13.73 1.24 2.23
C GLU A 137 13.18 -0.18 2.08
N HIS A 138 11.89 -0.27 2.32
CA HIS A 138 11.04 -1.40 2.02
C HIS A 138 9.91 -0.97 1.10
N ILE A 139 9.54 -1.83 0.16
CA ILE A 139 8.46 -1.56 -0.78
C ILE A 139 7.41 -2.67 -0.75
N ALA A 140 6.15 -2.30 -0.93
CA ALA A 140 5.03 -3.23 -1.03
C ALA A 140 4.05 -2.77 -2.12
N LEU A 141 3.28 -3.69 -2.69
CA LEU A 141 2.25 -3.33 -3.66
C LEU A 141 1.11 -2.52 -3.02
N CYS A 142 0.79 -2.82 -1.77
CA CYS A 142 -0.18 -2.12 -0.95
C CYS A 142 0.22 -2.22 0.52
N VAL A 143 -0.09 -1.18 1.29
CA VAL A 143 -0.06 -1.18 2.76
C VAL A 143 -1.50 -1.20 3.25
N PRO A 144 -1.99 -2.35 3.76
CA PRO A 144 -3.35 -2.46 4.28
C PRO A 144 -3.57 -1.56 5.49
N TYR A 145 -4.75 -0.95 5.60
CA TYR A 145 -5.03 0.00 6.69
C TYR A 145 -4.98 -0.66 8.08
N CYS A 146 -5.39 -1.92 8.18
CA CYS A 146 -5.31 -2.69 9.42
C CYS A 146 -3.89 -2.86 9.97
N CYS A 147 -2.87 -2.60 9.16
CA CYS A 147 -1.46 -2.67 9.54
C CYS A 147 -0.90 -1.33 10.03
N ILE A 148 -1.65 -0.23 9.91
CA ILE A 148 -1.21 1.09 10.37
C ILE A 148 -1.49 1.19 11.86
N LYS A 149 -0.44 1.22 12.68
CA LYS A 149 -0.53 1.22 14.14
C LYS A 149 -0.87 2.60 14.70
N ASN A 150 -0.09 3.60 14.31
CA ASN A 150 -0.22 4.98 14.79
C ASN A 150 0.01 5.95 13.64
N ILE A 151 -0.60 7.13 13.77
CA ILE A 151 -0.46 8.23 12.82
C ILE A 151 0.11 9.42 13.60
N ILE A 152 1.27 9.92 13.19
CA ILE A 152 1.89 11.11 13.74
C ILE A 152 1.50 12.28 12.85
N MET A 153 0.78 13.24 13.43
CA MET A 153 0.46 14.48 12.74
C MET A 153 0.75 15.69 13.63
N ARG A 154 1.48 16.67 13.10
CA ARG A 154 1.83 17.92 13.77
C ARG A 154 2.45 17.67 15.16
N GLY A 155 3.28 16.64 15.26
CA GLY A 155 3.96 16.22 16.50
C GLY A 155 3.08 15.48 17.52
N LYS A 156 1.82 15.15 17.19
CA LYS A 156 0.93 14.35 18.04
C LYS A 156 0.79 12.92 17.53
N ILE A 157 0.72 11.97 18.45
CA ILE A 157 0.44 10.56 18.14
C ILE A 157 -1.08 10.35 18.19
N ILE A 158 -1.67 10.04 17.04
CA ILE A 158 -3.06 9.67 16.88
C ILE A 158 -3.15 8.15 16.82
N THR A 159 -3.88 7.55 17.76
CA THR A 159 -4.11 6.10 17.79
C THR A 159 -5.06 5.71 16.66
N ASN A 160 -4.70 4.71 15.85
CA ASN A 160 -5.59 4.16 14.83
C ASN A 160 -6.52 3.10 15.46
N PRO A 161 -7.84 3.33 15.57
CA PRO A 161 -8.77 2.33 16.11
C PRO A 161 -8.92 1.09 15.21
N PHE A 162 -8.50 1.17 13.95
CA PHE A 162 -8.56 0.08 12.98
C PHE A 162 -7.26 -0.73 12.88
N TYR A 163 -6.26 -0.47 13.71
CA TYR A 163 -5.09 -1.34 13.78
C TYR A 163 -5.48 -2.73 14.31
N LEU A 164 -5.03 -3.79 13.62
CA LEU A 164 -5.16 -5.17 14.08
C LEU A 164 -3.80 -5.71 14.52
N ALA A 165 -3.62 -5.82 15.83
CA ALA A 165 -2.42 -6.39 16.44
C ALA A 165 -2.42 -7.93 16.32
N ILE A 166 -1.97 -8.45 15.18
CA ILE A 166 -1.84 -9.89 14.94
C ILE A 166 -0.44 -10.34 15.33
N SER A 167 -0.34 -11.35 16.20
CA SER A 167 0.95 -11.95 16.57
C SER A 167 1.65 -12.54 15.34
N PRO A 168 2.97 -12.33 15.15
CA PRO A 168 3.76 -13.00 14.11
C PRO A 168 3.71 -14.53 14.16
N SER A 169 3.37 -15.11 15.32
CA SER A 169 3.19 -16.56 15.50
C SER A 169 1.81 -17.07 15.09
N ASN A 170 0.85 -16.19 14.79
CA ASN A 170 -0.49 -16.58 14.37
C ASN A 170 -0.54 -16.85 12.86
N HIS A 171 -0.01 -18.02 12.47
CA HIS A 171 0.08 -18.42 11.07
C HIS A 171 -1.28 -18.53 10.38
N GLU A 172 -2.35 -18.88 11.11
CA GLU A 172 -3.71 -18.96 10.55
C GLU A 172 -4.21 -17.58 10.14
N ALA A 173 -4.09 -16.58 11.03
CA ALA A 173 -4.50 -15.21 10.72
C ALA A 173 -3.70 -14.60 9.56
N ILE A 174 -2.40 -14.90 9.47
CA ILE A 174 -1.53 -14.44 8.37
C ILE A 174 -1.93 -15.09 7.04
N GLN A 175 -2.20 -16.40 7.05
CA GLN A 175 -2.60 -17.14 5.85
C GLN A 175 -3.97 -16.69 5.34
N GLU A 176 -4.95 -16.49 6.23
CA GLU A 176 -6.28 -15.99 5.84
C GLU A 176 -6.20 -14.57 5.28
N PHE A 177 -5.37 -13.72 5.88
CA PHE A 177 -5.17 -12.37 5.36
C PHE A 177 -4.45 -12.35 4.01
N THR A 178 -3.59 -13.32 3.75
CA THR A 178 -2.89 -13.46 2.44
C THR A 178 -3.90 -13.56 1.30
N ALA A 179 -5.00 -14.31 1.46
CA ALA A 179 -6.05 -14.39 0.46
C ALA A 179 -6.75 -13.04 0.24
N ILE A 180 -7.04 -12.31 1.33
CA ILE A 180 -7.65 -10.97 1.27
C ILE A 180 -6.71 -9.97 0.56
N TYR A 181 -5.43 -10.00 0.87
CA TYR A 181 -4.42 -9.16 0.25
C TYR A 181 -4.30 -9.44 -1.26
N LEU A 182 -4.27 -10.72 -1.66
CA LEU A 182 -4.23 -11.10 -3.08
C LEU A 182 -5.51 -10.68 -3.83
N GLN A 183 -6.68 -10.76 -3.18
CA GLN A 183 -7.93 -10.27 -3.73
C GLN A 183 -7.89 -8.75 -3.95
N LEU A 184 -7.36 -8.00 -2.97
CA LEU A 184 -7.16 -6.55 -3.08
C LEU A 184 -6.25 -6.19 -4.24
N VAL A 185 -5.10 -6.86 -4.38
CA VAL A 185 -4.19 -6.60 -5.50
C VAL A 185 -4.85 -6.94 -6.84
N THR A 186 -5.60 -8.03 -6.92
CA THR A 186 -6.34 -8.38 -8.14
C THR A 186 -7.36 -7.30 -8.51
N LEU A 187 -8.11 -6.78 -7.54
CA LEU A 187 -9.03 -5.66 -7.75
C LEU A 187 -8.31 -4.43 -8.27
N LEU A 188 -7.19 -4.06 -7.65
CA LEU A 188 -6.40 -2.91 -8.04
C LEU A 188 -5.80 -3.08 -9.44
N ARG A 189 -5.29 -4.27 -9.78
CA ARG A 189 -4.82 -4.58 -11.13
C ARG A 189 -5.94 -4.40 -12.15
N ASN A 190 -7.10 -5.01 -11.91
CA ASN A 190 -8.24 -4.94 -12.82
C ASN A 190 -8.72 -3.50 -13.04
N LYS A 191 -8.67 -2.66 -11.99
CA LYS A 191 -8.98 -1.23 -12.08
C LYS A 191 -8.10 -0.49 -13.08
N TYR A 192 -6.79 -0.76 -13.07
CA TYR A 192 -5.84 -0.06 -13.94
C TYR A 192 -5.67 -0.70 -15.31
N THR A 193 -6.09 -1.95 -15.50
CA THR A 193 -6.08 -2.63 -16.80
C THR A 193 -7.45 -2.62 -17.50
N ASN A 194 -8.50 -2.07 -16.88
CA ASN A 194 -9.90 -2.09 -17.37
C ASN A 194 -10.38 -3.50 -17.78
N LYS A 195 -9.95 -4.54 -17.04
CA LYS A 195 -10.23 -5.94 -17.39
C LYS A 195 -11.64 -6.40 -16.99
N LEU A 196 -12.27 -5.73 -16.02
CA LEU A 196 -13.60 -6.06 -15.54
C LEU A 196 -14.64 -5.06 -16.06
N SER A 197 -15.86 -5.55 -16.31
CA SER A 197 -17.02 -4.68 -16.49
C SER A 197 -17.39 -4.00 -15.16
N GLU A 198 -18.06 -2.84 -15.23
CA GLU A 198 -18.50 -2.12 -14.02
C GLU A 198 -19.33 -2.98 -13.04
N PRO A 199 -20.28 -3.83 -13.50
CA PRO A 199 -21.00 -4.73 -12.60
C PRO A 199 -20.10 -5.76 -11.89
N GLU A 200 -19.12 -6.33 -12.61
CA GLU A 200 -18.18 -7.29 -12.05
C GLU A 200 -17.22 -6.65 -11.03
N GLU A 201 -16.78 -5.42 -11.28
CA GLU A 201 -15.99 -4.62 -10.32
C GLU A 201 -16.79 -4.42 -9.02
N LYS A 202 -18.06 -4.01 -9.12
CA LYS A 202 -18.93 -3.79 -7.96
C LYS A 202 -19.15 -5.05 -7.12
N ILE A 203 -19.42 -6.18 -7.76
CA ILE A 203 -19.56 -7.48 -7.07
C ILE A 203 -18.25 -7.84 -6.36
N SER A 204 -17.12 -7.75 -7.06
CA SER A 204 -15.81 -8.09 -6.52
C SER A 204 -15.41 -7.19 -5.34
N LEU A 205 -15.75 -5.91 -5.39
CA LEU A 205 -15.53 -4.96 -4.28
C LEU A 205 -16.37 -5.31 -3.05
N ARG A 206 -17.66 -5.64 -3.26
CA ARG A 206 -18.55 -6.05 -2.17
C ARG A 206 -18.07 -7.33 -1.50
N ASP A 207 -17.59 -8.29 -2.28
CA ASP A 207 -17.03 -9.54 -1.77
C ASP A 207 -15.74 -9.30 -0.98
N PHE A 208 -14.85 -8.45 -1.48
CA PHE A 208 -13.63 -8.04 -0.78
C PHE A 208 -13.96 -7.39 0.57
N VAL A 209 -14.83 -6.37 0.59
CA VAL A 209 -15.23 -5.70 1.85
C VAL A 209 -15.87 -6.68 2.81
N THR A 210 -16.71 -7.59 2.32
CA THR A 210 -17.35 -8.62 3.16
C THR A 210 -16.31 -9.54 3.80
N GLN A 211 -15.30 -9.98 3.04
CA GLN A 211 -14.23 -10.83 3.55
C GLN A 211 -13.34 -10.08 4.56
N TYR A 212 -12.98 -8.83 4.26
CA TYR A 212 -12.23 -7.98 5.17
C TYR A 212 -12.96 -7.78 6.51
N LEU A 213 -14.26 -7.51 6.48
CA LEU A 213 -15.07 -7.36 7.70
C LEU A 213 -15.21 -8.67 8.48
N ARG A 214 -15.33 -9.82 7.80
CA ARG A 214 -15.32 -11.15 8.45
C ARG A 214 -13.98 -11.44 9.13
N TYR A 215 -12.87 -11.01 8.52
CA TYR A 215 -11.56 -11.11 9.14
C TYR A 215 -11.49 -10.33 10.46
N TYR A 216 -12.04 -9.11 10.50
CA TYR A 216 -12.17 -8.34 11.74
C TYR A 216 -13.11 -8.98 12.76
N ASP A 217 -14.20 -9.62 12.32
CA ASP A 217 -15.09 -10.33 13.25
C ASP A 217 -14.36 -11.47 13.97
N ARG A 218 -13.41 -12.12 13.29
CA ARG A 218 -12.63 -13.24 13.82
C ARG A 218 -11.43 -12.81 14.65
N TYR A 219 -10.66 -11.81 14.19
CA TYR A 219 -9.38 -11.45 14.80
C TYR A 219 -9.35 -10.08 15.49
N GLY A 220 -10.39 -9.24 15.34
CA GLY A 220 -10.49 -7.93 15.99
C GLY A 220 -10.88 -7.98 17.48
N ALA A 221 -11.13 -9.17 18.02
CA ALA A 221 -11.53 -9.41 19.41
C ALA A 221 -12.74 -8.55 19.86
N GLU A 222 -12.87 -8.30 21.18
CA GLU A 222 -13.95 -7.49 21.77
C GLU A 222 -13.90 -6.00 21.34
N ASN A 223 -12.74 -5.55 20.85
CA ASN A 223 -12.51 -4.15 20.45
C ASN A 223 -12.66 -3.90 18.94
N ASN A 224 -13.30 -4.80 18.20
CA ASN A 224 -13.51 -4.63 16.76
C ASN A 224 -14.25 -3.30 16.46
N PRO A 225 -13.58 -2.32 15.81
CA PRO A 225 -14.15 -1.00 15.57
C PRO A 225 -15.31 -1.02 14.58
N PHE A 226 -15.42 -2.05 13.73
CA PHE A 226 -16.53 -2.18 12.78
C PHE A 226 -17.87 -2.51 13.46
N LYS A 227 -17.84 -3.11 14.65
CA LYS A 227 -19.06 -3.39 15.42
C LYS A 227 -19.58 -2.16 16.18
N ARG A 228 -18.78 -1.09 16.26
CA ARG A 228 -19.11 0.15 16.96
C ARG A 228 -19.76 1.15 16.02
N THR A 229 -20.65 1.95 16.58
CA THR A 229 -21.21 3.14 15.95
C THR A 229 -20.16 4.23 15.81
N LEU A 230 -20.38 5.16 14.88
CA LEU A 230 -19.53 6.34 14.74
C LEU A 230 -19.50 7.18 16.02
N GLN A 231 -20.61 7.24 16.77
CA GLN A 231 -20.66 7.92 18.06
C GLN A 231 -19.73 7.26 19.08
N GLU A 232 -19.82 5.93 19.26
CA GLU A 232 -18.95 5.20 20.20
C GLU A 232 -17.47 5.34 19.84
N LEU A 233 -17.14 5.35 18.55
CA LEU A 233 -15.77 5.60 18.09
C LEU A 233 -15.32 7.04 18.36
N THR A 234 -16.22 8.01 18.25
CA THR A 234 -15.92 9.42 18.55
C THR A 234 -15.67 9.62 20.04
N ASP A 235 -16.44 8.97 20.89
CA ASP A 235 -16.27 9.05 22.34
C ASP A 235 -14.94 8.42 22.80
N GLN A 236 -14.49 7.35 22.14
CA GLN A 236 -13.25 6.65 22.52
C GLN A 236 -11.99 7.16 21.79
N TYR A 237 -12.12 7.58 20.53
CA TYR A 237 -11.00 7.93 19.63
C TYR A 237 -11.22 9.31 19.00
N ALA A 238 -11.55 10.30 19.84
CA ALA A 238 -11.93 11.65 19.41
C ALA A 238 -10.94 12.29 18.41
N GLU A 239 -9.62 12.18 18.65
CA GLU A 239 -8.61 12.75 17.75
C GLU A 239 -8.63 12.11 16.36
N TYR A 240 -8.77 10.79 16.27
CA TYR A 240 -8.89 10.10 14.98
C TYR A 240 -10.20 10.49 14.28
N MET A 241 -11.30 10.48 15.03
CA MET A 241 -12.63 10.75 14.49
C MET A 241 -12.80 12.20 14.01
N GLU A 242 -12.09 13.16 14.60
CA GLU A 242 -12.06 14.55 14.10
C GLU A 242 -11.61 14.61 12.64
N TYR A 243 -10.54 13.89 12.30
CA TYR A 243 -10.03 13.85 10.92
C TYR A 243 -10.92 13.02 10.00
N PHE A 244 -11.42 11.88 10.48
CA PHE A 244 -12.31 11.01 9.71
C PHE A 244 -13.60 11.73 9.32
N LEU A 245 -14.31 12.31 10.30
CA LEU A 245 -15.58 13.00 10.08
C LEU A 245 -15.44 14.28 9.23
N ARG A 246 -14.24 14.87 9.18
CA ARG A 246 -13.97 16.00 8.28
C ARG A 246 -13.99 15.56 6.80
N LEU A 247 -13.53 14.34 6.50
CA LEU A 247 -13.55 13.79 5.14
C LEU A 247 -14.87 13.09 4.81
N THR A 248 -15.65 12.71 5.82
CA THR A 248 -16.93 12.00 5.65
C THR A 248 -18.06 12.63 6.48
N PRO A 249 -18.37 13.93 6.34
CA PRO A 249 -19.32 14.64 7.20
C PRO A 249 -20.78 14.16 7.04
N GLN A 250 -21.08 13.48 5.94
CA GLN A 250 -22.41 12.96 5.62
C GLN A 250 -22.78 11.66 6.33
N LEU A 251 -21.84 11.02 7.02
CA LEU A 251 -22.08 9.72 7.65
C LEU A 251 -22.96 9.84 8.90
N SER A 252 -23.80 8.84 9.11
CA SER A 252 -24.73 8.80 10.25
C SER A 252 -24.01 8.33 11.52
N MET A 253 -24.06 9.16 12.57
CA MET A 253 -23.42 8.87 13.86
C MET A 253 -23.96 7.61 14.57
N THR A 254 -25.18 7.19 14.25
CA THR A 254 -25.86 6.04 14.88
C THR A 254 -25.63 4.72 14.15
N LYS A 255 -25.12 4.74 12.92
CA LYS A 255 -24.80 3.52 12.17
C LYS A 255 -23.46 2.95 12.64
N SER A 256 -23.35 1.63 12.64
CA SER A 256 -22.07 0.96 12.82
C SER A 256 -21.13 1.21 11.64
N MET A 257 -19.83 1.19 11.91
CA MET A 257 -18.82 1.26 10.85
C MET A 257 -18.97 0.12 9.84
N ARG A 258 -19.41 -1.06 10.28
CA ARG A 258 -19.75 -2.18 9.38
C ARG A 258 -20.85 -1.82 8.39
N GLU A 259 -21.97 -1.27 8.88
CA GLU A 259 -23.09 -0.87 8.02
C GLU A 259 -22.69 0.21 7.01
N ILE A 260 -21.88 1.17 7.45
CA ILE A 260 -21.30 2.20 6.59
C ILE A 260 -20.43 1.57 5.50
N SER A 261 -19.45 0.74 5.88
CA SER A 261 -18.56 0.07 4.94
C SER A 261 -19.29 -0.78 3.91
N LEU A 262 -20.35 -1.49 4.32
CA LEU A 262 -21.16 -2.30 3.39
C LEU A 262 -22.04 -1.45 2.47
N THR A 263 -22.47 -0.27 2.91
CA THR A 263 -23.25 0.66 2.08
C THR A 263 -22.37 1.27 0.97
N ASP A 264 -21.13 1.61 1.30
CA ASP A 264 -20.21 2.26 0.37
C ASP A 264 -19.31 1.28 -0.41
N ALA A 265 -19.38 -0.02 -0.12
CA ALA A 265 -18.47 -1.05 -0.63
C ALA A 265 -18.27 -0.99 -2.16
N GLU A 266 -19.34 -0.75 -2.91
CA GLU A 266 -19.34 -0.75 -4.38
C GLU A 266 -18.71 0.51 -4.99
N ASN A 267 -18.49 1.56 -4.19
CA ASN A 267 -17.97 2.85 -4.64
C ASN A 267 -16.58 3.17 -4.07
N ILE A 268 -16.00 2.30 -3.23
CA ILE A 268 -14.73 2.59 -2.54
C ILE A 268 -13.58 2.88 -3.50
N LEU A 269 -13.44 2.11 -4.60
CA LEU A 269 -12.42 2.38 -5.60
C LEU A 269 -12.66 3.72 -6.30
N ALA A 270 -13.90 3.98 -6.70
CA ALA A 270 -14.27 5.22 -7.38
C ALA A 270 -14.14 6.46 -6.47
N ASN A 271 -13.99 6.30 -5.16
CA ASN A 271 -13.84 7.39 -4.20
C ASN A 271 -12.43 7.45 -3.58
N HIS A 272 -11.53 6.54 -3.96
CA HIS A 272 -10.20 6.49 -3.35
C HIS A 272 -9.31 7.64 -3.83
N PHE A 273 -8.48 8.19 -2.94
CA PHE A 273 -7.57 9.28 -3.32
C PHE A 273 -6.66 8.89 -4.51
N TYR A 274 -5.94 7.77 -4.41
CA TYR A 274 -5.00 7.30 -5.43
C TYR A 274 -5.61 6.93 -6.79
N THR A 275 -6.94 6.77 -6.89
CA THR A 275 -7.59 6.61 -8.21
C THR A 275 -7.75 7.93 -8.94
N HIS A 276 -7.85 9.06 -8.22
CA HIS A 276 -8.07 10.40 -8.77
C HIS A 276 -6.83 11.29 -8.80
N SER A 277 -5.96 11.19 -7.79
CA SER A 277 -5.02 12.25 -7.45
C SER A 277 -3.66 12.18 -8.14
N ILE A 278 -3.28 11.04 -8.72
CA ILE A 278 -2.05 10.97 -9.50
C ILE A 278 -2.40 11.44 -10.91
N ASP A 279 -2.28 12.74 -11.09
CA ASP A 279 -2.50 13.46 -12.32
C ASP A 279 -1.52 12.98 -13.40
N VAL A 280 -2.10 12.44 -14.46
CA VAL A 280 -1.39 12.04 -15.68
C VAL A 280 -0.76 13.26 -16.37
N SER A 281 -1.18 14.49 -16.00
CA SER A 281 -0.65 15.75 -16.53
C SER A 281 0.81 16.05 -16.15
N THR A 282 1.39 15.35 -15.17
CA THR A 282 2.85 15.41 -14.89
C THR A 282 3.68 14.56 -15.86
N HIS A 283 3.14 14.21 -17.01
CA HIS A 283 3.89 13.90 -18.24
C HIS A 283 4.72 15.10 -18.75
N LYS A 284 5.53 15.73 -17.89
CA LYS A 284 6.83 16.14 -18.42
C LYS A 284 7.52 14.82 -18.76
N ALA A 285 7.75 14.59 -20.04
CA ALA A 285 8.78 13.67 -20.49
C ALA A 285 10.12 14.14 -19.90
N LYS A 286 10.34 13.91 -18.61
CA LYS A 286 11.68 13.71 -18.10
C LYS A 286 12.05 12.38 -18.71
N THR A 287 13.00 12.42 -19.64
CA THR A 287 13.66 11.24 -20.20
C THR A 287 13.79 10.22 -19.07
N ALA A 288 13.07 9.11 -19.18
CA ALA A 288 13.18 8.01 -18.24
C ALA A 288 14.62 7.54 -18.34
N THR A 289 15.48 8.01 -17.45
CA THR A 289 16.84 7.53 -17.35
C THR A 289 16.73 6.07 -16.90
N THR A 290 17.02 5.15 -17.81
CA THR A 290 17.08 3.73 -17.46
C THR A 290 18.22 3.50 -16.48
N TYR A 291 18.20 2.42 -15.69
CA TYR A 291 19.30 2.10 -14.78
C TYR A 291 20.65 1.98 -15.51
N LEU A 292 20.64 1.66 -16.80
CA LEU A 292 21.84 1.61 -17.66
C LEU A 292 22.41 3.00 -17.99
N GLU A 293 21.56 4.02 -17.98
CA GLU A 293 21.88 5.40 -18.35
C GLU A 293 22.23 6.27 -17.12
N ASP A 294 21.94 5.79 -15.90
CA ASP A 294 22.34 6.45 -14.65
C ASP A 294 23.70 5.90 -14.19
N GLU A 295 24.73 6.76 -14.18
CA GLU A 295 26.08 6.43 -13.75
C GLU A 295 26.14 5.88 -12.31
N TRP A 296 25.14 6.20 -11.48
CA TRP A 296 25.05 5.77 -10.07
C TRP A 296 24.24 4.48 -9.87
N ALA A 297 23.44 4.06 -10.86
CA ALA A 297 22.59 2.87 -10.79
C ALA A 297 23.00 1.77 -11.78
N ARG A 298 23.92 2.06 -12.72
CA ARG A 298 24.37 1.06 -13.69
C ARG A 298 25.07 -0.12 -12.99
N PRO A 299 24.82 -1.36 -13.43
CA PRO A 299 25.55 -2.51 -12.94
C PRO A 299 27.05 -2.32 -13.24
N MET A 300 27.89 -2.57 -12.25
CA MET A 300 29.33 -2.69 -12.46
C MET A 300 29.58 -4.10 -13.01
N PHE A 301 29.70 -4.22 -14.33
CA PHE A 301 30.18 -5.46 -14.94
C PHE A 301 31.72 -5.43 -14.90
N ASP A 302 32.32 -6.41 -14.22
CA ASP A 302 33.75 -6.73 -14.34
C ASP A 302 34.04 -7.36 -15.71
#